data_AF-A0A662DRR0-F1
#
_entry.id   AF-A0A662DRR0-F1
#
_cell.length_a   1.000
_cell.length_b   1.000
_cell.length_c   1.000
_cell.angle_alpha   90.00
_cell.angle_beta   90.00
_cell.angle_gamma   90.00
#
_symmetry.space_group_name_H-M   'P 1'
#
loop_
_entity.id
_entity.type
_entity.pdbx_description
1 polymer ?
#
loop_
_entity_poly.entity_id
_entity_poly.type
_entity_poly.pdbx_seq_one_letter_code
_entity_poly.pdbx_strand_id
1 'polypeptide(L)'
;MQDIIGLDSITYQLGASGGDRFINDGRTVLYVKGPGTEYHVIVANGHDCDFGEHPDLKIVSPAGQTTLEPTMAFAQARFNVSGGWVGVSYYPSAVGIEIAAVRMSA
;
A
#
# COMPACT_ATOMS: atom_id res chain seq x y z
N MET A 1 9.80 -4.07 7.87
CA MET A 1 8.76 -4.20 6.84
C MET A 1 8.10 -5.57 7.00
N GLN A 2 6.76 -5.61 7.07
CA GLN A 2 5.99 -6.85 7.18
C GLN A 2 5.40 -7.25 5.82
N ASP A 3 5.24 -8.55 5.59
CA ASP A 3 4.67 -9.09 4.35
C ASP A 3 3.15 -9.24 4.50
N ILE A 4 2.39 -8.60 3.60
CA ILE A 4 0.95 -8.77 3.49
C ILE A 4 0.69 -9.66 2.28
N ILE A 5 0.17 -10.85 2.53
CA ILE A 5 -0.08 -11.84 1.49
C ILE A 5 -1.35 -11.47 0.75
N GLY A 6 -1.26 -11.40 -0.58
CA GLY A 6 -2.42 -11.27 -1.46
C GLY A 6 -3.31 -12.51 -1.34
N LEU A 7 -4.46 -12.37 -0.67
CA LEU A 7 -5.46 -13.43 -0.58
C LEU A 7 -6.62 -13.15 -1.56
N ASP A 8 -7.41 -14.18 -1.87
CA ASP A 8 -8.63 -14.04 -2.69
C ASP A 8 -9.80 -13.40 -1.90
N SER A 9 -9.56 -13.05 -0.64
CA SER A 9 -10.51 -12.41 0.27
C SER A 9 -9.82 -11.35 1.12
N ILE A 10 -10.51 -10.24 1.42
CA ILE A 10 -9.98 -9.17 2.27
C ILE A 10 -9.75 -9.69 3.69
N THR A 11 -8.48 -9.82 4.08
CA THR A 11 -8.06 -10.08 5.46
C THR A 11 -7.16 -8.95 5.90
N TYR A 12 -7.67 -8.10 6.80
CA TYR A 12 -6.92 -6.97 7.33
C TYR A 12 -5.88 -7.43 8.36
N GLN A 13 -4.73 -6.78 8.32
CA GLN A 13 -3.66 -6.90 9.30
C GLN A 13 -3.29 -5.50 9.81
N LEU A 14 -2.83 -5.38 11.05
CA LEU A 14 -2.33 -4.10 11.56
C LEU A 14 -1.07 -3.69 10.78
N GLY A 15 -1.02 -2.43 10.36
CA GLY A 15 0.13 -1.87 9.68
C GLY A 15 1.35 -1.84 10.58
N ALA A 16 2.51 -2.20 10.04
CA ALA A 16 3.75 -2.21 10.80
C ALA A 16 4.40 -0.81 10.84
N SER A 17 5.05 -0.48 11.96
CA SER A 17 5.76 0.81 12.14
C SER A 17 6.89 1.03 11.13
N GLY A 18 7.50 -0.05 10.65
CA GLY A 18 8.51 -0.03 9.58
C GLY A 18 7.93 -0.20 8.17
N GLY A 19 6.62 0.00 7.99
CA GLY A 19 5.92 -0.20 6.75
C GLY A 19 5.63 -1.67 6.42
N ASP A 20 4.92 -1.87 5.32
CA ASP A 20 4.49 -3.17 4.82
C ASP A 20 4.93 -3.36 3.37
N ARG A 21 4.85 -4.59 2.87
CA ARG A 21 5.01 -4.89 1.45
C ARG A 21 4.07 -5.99 1.01
N PHE A 22 3.73 -5.96 -0.27
CA PHE A 22 2.89 -6.97 -0.91
C PHE A 22 3.38 -7.27 -2.33
N ILE A 23 3.01 -8.43 -2.86
CA ILE A 23 3.30 -8.79 -4.26
C ILE A 23 2.38 -8.01 -5.18
N ASN A 24 2.95 -7.31 -6.16
CA ASN A 24 2.19 -6.65 -7.22
C ASN A 24 2.34 -7.41 -8.54
N ASP A 25 1.38 -8.29 -8.78
CA ASP A 25 1.26 -9.10 -10.00
C ASP A 25 0.38 -8.43 -11.07
N GLY A 26 0.06 -7.14 -10.91
CA GLY A 26 -0.82 -6.38 -11.80
C GLY A 26 -2.31 -6.65 -11.56
N ARG A 27 -2.64 -7.51 -10.59
CA ARG A 27 -4.01 -7.80 -10.14
C ARG A 27 -4.19 -7.64 -8.63
N THR A 28 -3.10 -7.58 -7.88
CA THR A 28 -3.13 -7.22 -6.47
C THR A 28 -3.49 -5.75 -6.28
N VAL A 29 -4.46 -5.54 -5.41
CA VAL A 29 -4.94 -4.23 -4.98
C VAL A 29 -4.71 -4.07 -3.48
N LEU A 30 -4.39 -2.84 -3.06
CA LEU A 30 -4.24 -2.48 -1.66
C LEU A 30 -5.56 -1.94 -1.11
N TYR A 31 -5.99 -2.49 0.02
CA TYR A 31 -7.09 -1.99 0.83
C TYR A 31 -6.52 -1.41 2.11
N VAL A 32 -6.96 -0.21 2.47
CA VAL A 32 -6.53 0.43 3.70
C VAL A 32 -7.73 0.85 4.51
N LYS A 33 -7.66 0.59 5.81
CA LYS A 33 -8.62 1.00 6.80
C LYS A 33 -7.90 1.83 7.85
N GLY A 34 -8.40 3.04 8.08
CA GLY A 34 -7.76 4.05 8.88
C GLY A 34 -8.27 4.14 10.32
N PRO A 35 -7.53 4.84 11.19
CA PRO A 35 -7.88 5.07 12.59
C PRO A 35 -9.00 6.12 12.80
N GLY A 36 -9.56 6.69 11.73
CA GLY A 36 -10.58 7.75 11.80
C GLY A 36 -10.01 9.17 11.98
N THR A 37 -8.68 9.34 12.06
CA THR A 37 -7.99 10.63 11.91
C THR A 37 -7.41 10.77 10.51
N GLU A 38 -6.86 11.94 10.14
CA GLU A 38 -6.12 12.06 8.89
C GLU A 38 -4.84 11.21 8.93
N TYR A 39 -4.58 10.49 7.85
CA TYR A 39 -3.35 9.72 7.66
C TYR A 39 -3.01 9.61 6.18
N HIS A 40 -1.76 9.25 5.93
CA HIS A 40 -1.23 9.06 4.60
C HIS A 40 -0.63 7.68 4.46
N VAL A 41 -0.89 7.07 3.31
CA VAL A 41 -0.27 5.83 2.87
C VAL A 41 0.65 6.21 1.71
N ILE A 42 1.93 5.91 1.87
CA ILE A 42 2.96 6.24 0.90
C ILE A 42 3.39 4.93 0.27
N VAL A 43 3.12 4.78 -1.03
CA VAL A 43 3.50 3.60 -1.81
C VAL A 43 4.81 3.90 -2.52
N ALA A 44 5.85 3.18 -2.11
CA ALA A 44 7.21 3.41 -2.54
C ALA A 44 7.37 3.11 -4.04
N ASN A 45 8.02 4.01 -4.77
CA ASN A 45 8.49 3.72 -6.11
C ASN A 45 9.74 2.82 -6.04
N GLY A 46 9.80 1.79 -6.88
CA GLY A 46 10.91 0.84 -6.88
C GLY A 46 12.09 1.22 -7.77
N HIS A 47 11.97 2.33 -8.51
CA HIS A 47 12.93 2.75 -9.52
C HIS A 47 13.36 4.21 -9.31
N ASP A 48 14.67 4.43 -9.39
CA ASP A 48 15.25 5.75 -9.62
C ASP A 48 14.79 6.23 -11.00
N CYS A 49 14.31 7.46 -11.11
CA CYS A 49 14.10 8.13 -12.39
C CYS A 49 15.29 9.01 -12.76
N ASP A 50 15.35 9.43 -14.03
CA ASP A 50 16.45 10.20 -14.62
C ASP A 50 16.73 11.56 -13.92
N PHE A 51 15.88 11.98 -12.97
CA PHE A 51 16.03 13.18 -12.13
C PHE A 51 16.01 12.90 -10.61
N GLY A 52 16.18 11.66 -10.15
CA GLY A 52 16.17 11.27 -8.72
C GLY A 52 15.14 10.18 -8.39
N GLU A 53 14.65 10.07 -7.14
CA GLU A 53 13.53 9.17 -6.82
C GLU A 53 12.22 9.71 -7.43
N HIS A 54 11.53 8.92 -8.24
CA HIS A 54 10.25 9.32 -8.82
C HIS A 54 9.19 9.28 -7.73
N PRO A 55 8.36 10.34 -7.52
CA PRO A 55 7.59 10.48 -6.30
C PRO A 55 6.70 9.28 -6.04
N ASP A 56 6.81 8.79 -4.80
CA ASP A 56 5.92 7.81 -4.20
C ASP A 56 4.46 8.21 -4.44
N LEU A 57 3.59 7.20 -4.57
CA LEU A 57 2.17 7.50 -4.59
C LEU A 57 1.72 7.77 -3.15
N LYS A 58 1.38 9.02 -2.88
CA LYS A 58 0.79 9.42 -1.61
C LYS A 58 -0.73 9.38 -1.69
N ILE A 59 -1.32 8.51 -0.90
CA ILE A 59 -2.77 8.38 -0.73
C ILE A 59 -3.14 9.06 0.58
N VAL A 60 -4.13 9.95 0.55
CA VAL A 60 -4.56 10.73 1.71
C VAL A 60 -5.96 10.31 2.11
N SER A 61 -6.14 9.93 3.37
CA SER A 61 -7.46 9.66 3.95
C SER A 61 -7.85 10.82 4.85
N PRO A 62 -8.96 11.53 4.57
CA PRO A 62 -9.48 12.54 5.48
C PRO A 62 -9.92 11.93 6.82
N ALA A 63 -9.92 12.76 7.88
CA ALA A 63 -10.50 12.38 9.16
C ALA A 63 -11.99 12.03 9.01
N GLY A 64 -12.48 11.08 9.82
CA GLY A 64 -13.85 10.58 9.76
C GLY A 64 -14.11 9.56 8.63
N GLN A 65 -13.16 9.32 7.73
CA GLN A 65 -13.21 8.16 6.82
C GLN A 65 -12.36 7.03 7.38
N THR A 66 -13.01 5.89 7.61
CA THR A 66 -12.37 4.68 8.14
C THR A 66 -11.95 3.73 7.03
N THR A 67 -12.55 3.78 5.85
CA THR A 67 -12.23 2.87 4.75
C THR A 67 -11.76 3.67 3.56
N LEU A 68 -10.61 3.29 3.03
CA LEU A 68 -10.12 3.77 1.76
C LEU A 68 -10.45 2.71 0.71
N GLU A 69 -11.18 3.12 -0.33
CA GLU A 69 -11.56 2.27 -1.47
C GLU A 69 -10.31 1.64 -2.11
N PRO A 70 -10.44 0.45 -2.73
CA PRO A 70 -9.34 -0.23 -3.39
C PRO A 70 -8.56 0.73 -4.29
N THR A 71 -7.24 0.77 -4.11
CA THR A 71 -6.39 1.44 -5.10
C THR A 71 -6.51 0.70 -6.43
N MET A 72 -6.31 1.37 -7.56
CA MET A 72 -6.08 0.62 -8.80
C MET A 72 -4.85 -0.27 -8.64
N ALA A 73 -4.80 -1.38 -9.39
CA ALA A 73 -3.60 -2.19 -9.48
C ALA A 73 -2.41 -1.30 -9.86
N PHE A 74 -1.31 -1.45 -9.13
CA PHE A 74 -0.14 -0.60 -9.32
C PHE A 74 0.58 -1.00 -10.61
N ALA A 75 0.98 -0.02 -11.42
CA ALA A 75 1.75 -0.28 -12.63
C ALA A 75 3.08 -0.97 -12.24
N GLN A 76 3.23 -2.25 -12.62
CA GLN A 76 4.36 -3.08 -12.21
C GLN A 76 5.70 -2.46 -12.57
N ALA A 77 5.82 -1.93 -13.79
CA ALA A 77 7.04 -1.27 -14.28
C ALA A 77 7.43 -0.01 -13.49
N ARG A 78 6.54 0.50 -12.63
CA ARG A 78 6.81 1.67 -11.78
C ARG A 78 7.02 1.28 -10.32
N PHE A 79 6.16 0.44 -9.75
CA PHE A 79 6.15 0.23 -8.30
C PHE A 79 6.87 -1.05 -7.85
N ASN A 80 7.13 -2.00 -8.76
CA ASN A 80 7.79 -3.24 -8.36
C ASN A 80 9.29 -3.00 -8.13
N VAL A 81 9.75 -3.30 -6.93
CA VAL A 81 11.18 -3.52 -6.65
C VAL A 81 11.58 -4.95 -7.03
N SER A 82 12.85 -5.29 -6.81
CA SER A 82 13.37 -6.66 -6.93
C SER A 82 12.45 -7.69 -6.27
N GLY A 83 12.12 -8.74 -7.00
CA GLY A 83 11.21 -9.79 -6.55
C GLY A 83 9.72 -9.50 -6.71
N GLY A 84 9.33 -8.39 -7.37
CA GLY A 84 7.93 -8.09 -7.68
C GLY A 84 7.13 -7.51 -6.51
N TRP A 85 7.83 -6.99 -5.50
CA TRP A 85 7.23 -6.41 -4.30
C TRP A 85 6.96 -4.92 -4.47
N VAL A 86 5.97 -4.43 -3.74
CA VAL A 86 5.71 -3.00 -3.55
C VAL A 86 5.82 -2.69 -2.07
N GLY A 87 6.55 -1.63 -1.72
CA GLY A 87 6.67 -1.14 -0.35
C GLY A 87 5.61 -0.10 -0.01
N VAL A 88 5.14 -0.10 1.23
CA VAL A 88 4.13 0.82 1.77
C VAL A 88 4.61 1.35 3.11
N SER A 89 4.46 2.66 3.34
CA SER A 89 4.73 3.29 4.62
C SER A 89 3.60 4.22 5.05
N TYR A 90 3.59 4.57 6.33
CA TYR A 90 2.47 5.27 6.97
C TYR A 90 2.94 6.56 7.62
N TYR A 91 2.16 7.63 7.46
CA TYR A 91 2.41 8.91 8.10
C TYR A 91 1.13 9.49 8.72
N PRO A 92 1.16 10.07 9.93
CA PRO A 92 2.33 10.21 10.79
C PRO A 92 2.72 8.93 11.56
N SER A 93 1.85 7.92 11.56
CA SER A 93 2.06 6.67 12.30
C SER A 93 1.27 5.52 11.67
N ALA A 94 1.72 4.29 11.90
CA ALA A 94 0.99 3.07 11.54
C ALA A 94 -0.12 2.69 12.54
N VAL A 95 -0.18 3.36 13.71
CA VAL A 95 -1.10 2.99 14.79
C VAL A 95 -2.55 3.12 14.35
N GLY A 96 -3.30 2.02 14.46
CA GLY A 96 -4.72 1.96 14.09
C GLY A 96 -4.98 1.94 12.59
N ILE A 97 -3.94 1.83 11.76
CA ILE A 97 -4.07 1.51 10.34
C ILE A 97 -4.14 -0.01 10.21
N GLU A 98 -5.15 -0.48 9.49
CA GLU A 98 -5.27 -1.87 9.07
C GLU A 98 -5.18 -1.93 7.55
N ILE A 99 -4.51 -2.94 7.02
CA ILE A 99 -4.18 -3.04 5.60
C ILE A 99 -4.37 -4.47 5.11
N ALA A 100 -4.79 -4.61 3.85
CA ALA A 100 -4.92 -5.89 3.18
C ALA A 100 -4.45 -5.78 1.73
N ALA A 101 -3.80 -6.82 1.23
CA ALA A 101 -3.52 -6.99 -0.18
C ALA A 101 -4.48 -8.06 -0.72
N VAL A 102 -5.18 -7.77 -1.82
CA VAL A 102 -6.17 -8.67 -2.40
C VAL A 102 -5.91 -8.84 -3.87
N ARG A 103 -5.83 -10.09 -4.31
CA ARG A 103 -5.67 -10.43 -5.73
C ARG A 103 -7.05 -10.48 -6.38
N MET A 104 -7.30 -9.60 -7.35
CA MET A 104 -8.56 -9.61 -8.09
C MET A 104 -8.61 -10.82 -9.04
N SER A 105 -9.70 -11.59 -9.01
CA SER A 105 -9.98 -12.63 -9.99
C SER A 105 -10.21 -11.98 -11.36
N ALA A 106 -9.64 -12.58 -12.42
CA ALA A 106 -9.73 -12.10 -13.80
C ALA A 106 -11.15 -12.19 -14.36
#